data_AF-A0A8S3IW26-F1
#
_entry.id   AF-A0A8S3IW26-F1
#
_cell.length_a   1.000
_cell.length_b   1.000
_cell.length_c   1.000
_cell.angle_alpha   90.00
_cell.angle_beta   90.00
_cell.angle_gamma   90.00
#
_symmetry.space_group_name_H-M   'P 1'
#
loop_
_entity.id
_entity.type
_entity.pdbx_description
1 polymer ?
#
loop_
_entity_poly.entity_id
_entity_poly.type
_entity_poly.pdbx_seq_one_letter_code
_entity_poly.pdbx_strand_id
1 'polypeptide(L)'
;MYALLLRDILIETESTPKEMIEFCLEKYCHNDLQLKYIEEFDEYYIPCNAIFWYTRDTFLYRLLNAALREQDIDTLYLLRFFIKDLHLQLKECHAIQQQMSNTIIDAPVQRIETVYRGQLMINEEFDKKIRYNTGSFFSVNSFLSTTAHEDLASVYAGNVSNG
;
A
#
# COMPACT_ATOMS: atom_id res chain seq x y z
N MET A 1 16.84 -6.03 4.75
CA MET A 1 17.97 -5.65 3.86
C MET A 1 17.57 -5.71 2.39
N TYR A 2 17.00 -6.84 1.92
CA TYR A 2 16.58 -6.99 0.51
C TYR A 2 15.47 -6.02 0.06
N ALA A 3 14.46 -5.77 0.91
CA ALA A 3 13.38 -4.83 0.61
C ALA A 3 13.82 -3.36 0.47
N LEU A 4 14.87 -2.95 1.20
CA LEU A 4 15.43 -1.60 1.08
C LEU A 4 16.22 -1.45 -0.22
N LEU A 5 17.02 -2.46 -0.56
CA LEU A 5 17.75 -2.49 -1.83
C LEU A 5 16.78 -2.52 -3.03
N LEU A 6 15.74 -3.35 -2.97
CA LEU A 6 14.71 -3.43 -4.01
C LEU A 6 13.98 -2.09 -4.14
N ARG A 7 13.60 -1.46 -3.02
CA ARG A 7 13.03 -0.11 -3.03
C ARG A 7 13.96 0.88 -3.74
N ASP A 8 15.23 0.91 -3.39
CA ASP A 8 16.18 1.87 -3.95
C ASP A 8 16.36 1.65 -5.46
N ILE A 9 16.48 0.40 -5.90
CA ILE A 9 16.54 0.04 -7.33
C ILE A 9 15.26 0.49 -8.06
N LEU A 10 14.08 0.21 -7.51
CA LEU A 10 12.81 0.56 -8.15
C LEU A 10 12.61 2.08 -8.25
N ILE A 11 13.10 2.86 -7.28
CA ILE A 11 12.98 4.32 -7.25
C ILE A 11 13.98 5.00 -8.19
N GLU A 12 15.22 4.50 -8.25
CA GLU A 12 16.30 5.06 -9.06
C GLU A 12 16.16 4.72 -10.55
N THR A 13 15.50 3.60 -10.87
CA THR A 13 15.31 3.18 -12.26
C THR A 13 14.30 4.08 -12.97
N GLU A 14 14.67 4.60 -14.14
CA GLU A 14 13.75 5.32 -15.01
C GLU A 14 12.63 4.39 -15.51
N SER A 15 11.43 4.94 -15.61
CA SER A 15 10.26 4.22 -16.08
C SER A 15 9.29 5.16 -16.77
N THR A 16 8.47 4.58 -17.63
CA THR A 16 7.37 5.30 -18.27
C THR A 16 6.05 4.64 -17.88
N PRO A 17 4.94 5.39 -17.81
CA PRO A 17 3.64 4.80 -17.53
C PRO A 17 3.24 3.77 -18.58
N LYS A 18 3.68 3.93 -19.83
CA LYS A 18 3.30 3.08 -20.96
C LYS A 18 3.56 1.58 -20.71
N GLU A 19 4.76 1.22 -20.25
CA GLU A 19 5.12 -0.18 -19.97
C GLU A 19 4.21 -0.79 -18.89
N MET A 20 3.92 -0.01 -17.84
CA MET A 20 3.02 -0.41 -16.76
C MET A 20 1.59 -0.62 -17.28
N ILE A 21 1.10 0.28 -18.12
CA ILE A 21 -0.27 0.25 -18.65
C ILE A 21 -0.46 -0.93 -19.59
N GLU A 22 0.47 -1.16 -20.52
CA GLU A 22 0.44 -2.32 -21.43
C GLU A 22 0.39 -3.64 -20.63
N PHE A 23 1.23 -3.77 -19.62
CA PHE A 23 1.21 -4.92 -18.71
C PHE A 23 -0.13 -5.08 -17.98
N CYS A 24 -0.69 -3.98 -17.46
CA CYS A 24 -1.97 -4.03 -16.75
C CYS A 24 -3.13 -4.41 -17.67
N LEU A 25 -3.16 -3.88 -18.91
CA LEU A 25 -4.18 -4.23 -19.90
C LEU A 25 -4.13 -5.71 -20.26
N GLU A 26 -2.94 -6.28 -20.45
CA GLU A 26 -2.78 -7.72 -20.69
C GLU A 26 -3.25 -8.54 -19.49
N LYS A 27 -2.82 -8.17 -18.27
CA LYS A 27 -3.17 -8.90 -17.04
C LYS A 27 -4.68 -8.90 -16.75
N TYR A 28 -5.37 -7.80 -17.06
CA TYR A 28 -6.79 -7.62 -16.78
C TYR A 28 -7.70 -7.70 -18.02
N CYS A 29 -7.23 -8.28 -19.13
CA CYS A 29 -7.95 -8.37 -20.41
C CYS A 29 -9.35 -9.02 -20.34
N HIS A 30 -9.65 -9.77 -19.29
CA HIS A 30 -10.95 -10.41 -19.06
C HIS A 30 -11.77 -9.76 -17.93
N ASN A 31 -11.39 -8.56 -17.49
CA ASN A 31 -12.05 -7.84 -16.40
C ASN A 31 -12.40 -6.41 -16.83
N ASP A 32 -13.56 -6.25 -17.45
CA ASP A 32 -14.07 -4.98 -17.98
C ASP A 32 -14.06 -3.83 -16.96
N LEU A 33 -14.33 -4.14 -15.69
CA LEU A 33 -14.30 -3.13 -14.63
C LEU A 33 -12.87 -2.61 -14.40
N GLN A 34 -11.89 -3.51 -14.35
CA GLN A 34 -10.49 -3.13 -14.16
C GLN A 34 -9.92 -2.46 -15.40
N LEU A 35 -10.33 -2.88 -16.61
CA LEU A 35 -9.94 -2.20 -17.85
C LEU A 35 -10.37 -0.73 -17.85
N LYS A 36 -11.60 -0.42 -17.43
CA LYS A 36 -12.06 0.97 -17.28
C LYS A 36 -11.22 1.77 -16.28
N TYR A 37 -10.82 1.17 -15.16
CA TYR A 37 -9.94 1.84 -14.20
C TYR A 37 -8.53 2.07 -14.75
N ILE A 38 -8.04 1.17 -15.62
CA ILE A 38 -6.76 1.34 -16.31
C ILE A 38 -6.84 2.50 -17.31
N GLU A 39 -7.92 2.58 -18.10
CA GLU A 39 -8.17 3.71 -19.01
C GLU A 39 -8.28 5.04 -18.25
N GLU A 40 -9.05 5.08 -17.15
CA GLU A 40 -9.18 6.26 -16.29
C GLU A 40 -7.83 6.67 -15.69
N PHE A 41 -7.00 5.70 -15.30
CA PHE A 41 -5.66 5.98 -14.83
C PHE A 41 -4.78 6.55 -15.94
N ASP A 42 -4.76 5.95 -17.13
CA ASP A 42 -3.93 6.41 -18.25
C ASP A 42 -4.27 7.84 -18.67
N GLU A 43 -5.55 8.21 -18.63
CA GLU A 43 -6.03 9.54 -19.02
C GLU A 43 -5.80 10.61 -17.94
N TYR A 44 -6.02 10.29 -16.66
CA TYR A 44 -6.13 11.30 -15.59
C TYR A 44 -5.04 11.21 -14.52
N TYR A 45 -4.13 10.24 -14.59
CA TYR A 45 -3.11 10.08 -13.56
C TYR A 45 -2.11 11.25 -13.55
N ILE A 46 -1.86 11.75 -12.35
CA ILE A 46 -0.76 12.67 -12.05
C ILE A 46 -0.07 12.22 -10.76
N PRO A 47 1.26 12.43 -10.60
CA PRO A 47 2.02 11.92 -9.46
C PRO A 47 1.48 12.33 -8.09
N CYS A 48 0.93 13.54 -7.94
CA CYS A 48 0.36 14.02 -6.68
C CYS A 48 -0.96 13.33 -6.28
N ASN A 49 -1.49 12.42 -7.10
CA ASN A 49 -2.67 11.61 -6.79
C ASN A 49 -2.33 10.14 -6.52
N ALA A 50 -1.06 9.77 -6.37
CA ALA A 50 -0.65 8.38 -6.18
C ALA A 50 -1.32 7.70 -4.96
N ILE A 51 -1.41 8.37 -3.81
CA ILE A 51 -2.09 7.86 -2.61
C ILE A 51 -3.60 7.65 -2.87
N PHE A 52 -4.25 8.55 -3.62
CA PHE A 52 -5.66 8.40 -3.97
C PHE A 52 -5.89 7.13 -4.80
N TRP A 53 -5.06 6.93 -5.84
CA TRP A 53 -5.13 5.73 -6.68
C TRP A 53 -4.79 4.44 -5.92
N TYR A 54 -3.83 4.52 -4.98
CA TYR A 54 -3.46 3.38 -4.14
C TYR A 54 -4.53 3.00 -3.13
N THR A 55 -5.28 3.96 -2.59
CA THR A 55 -6.31 3.69 -1.56
C THR A 55 -7.69 3.36 -2.14
N ARG A 56 -7.91 3.63 -3.42
CA ARG A 56 -9.13 3.23 -4.15
C ARG A 56 -9.10 1.73 -4.48
N ASP A 57 -10.26 1.07 -4.41
CA ASP A 57 -10.39 -0.35 -4.80
C ASP A 57 -10.33 -0.55 -6.33
N THR A 58 -9.11 -0.47 -6.87
CA THR A 58 -8.79 -0.60 -8.29
C THR A 58 -7.68 -1.63 -8.51
N PHE A 59 -7.27 -1.78 -9.78
CA PHE A 59 -6.23 -2.69 -10.21
C PHE A 59 -4.91 -2.42 -9.47
N LEU A 60 -4.59 -1.15 -9.21
CA LEU A 60 -3.33 -0.75 -8.55
C LEU A 60 -3.25 -1.24 -7.12
N TYR A 61 -4.28 -0.97 -6.31
CA TYR A 61 -4.32 -1.45 -4.92
C TYR A 61 -4.16 -2.98 -4.87
N ARG A 62 -4.90 -3.70 -5.71
CA ARG A 62 -4.92 -5.17 -5.71
C ARG A 62 -3.60 -5.75 -6.21
N LEU A 63 -3.13 -5.27 -7.36
CA LEU A 63 -1.94 -5.78 -8.03
C LEU A 63 -0.66 -5.48 -7.23
N LEU A 64 -0.50 -4.24 -6.78
CA LEU A 64 0.68 -3.83 -6.03
C LEU A 64 0.77 -4.58 -4.70
N ASN A 65 -0.33 -4.68 -3.94
CA ASN A 65 -0.30 -5.41 -2.67
C ASN A 65 -0.13 -6.91 -2.86
N ALA A 66 -0.63 -7.51 -3.94
CA ALA A 66 -0.36 -8.91 -4.27
C ALA A 66 1.13 -9.12 -4.56
N ALA A 67 1.71 -8.32 -5.46
CA ALA A 67 3.12 -8.42 -5.82
C ALA A 67 4.06 -8.23 -4.62
N LEU A 68 3.75 -7.29 -3.72
CA LEU A 68 4.48 -7.07 -2.47
C LEU A 68 4.39 -8.25 -1.50
N ARG A 69 3.21 -8.90 -1.38
CA ARG A 69 3.03 -10.08 -0.52
C ARG A 69 3.77 -11.30 -1.05
N GLU A 70 3.73 -11.49 -2.37
CA GLU A 70 4.32 -12.64 -3.06
C GLU A 70 5.79 -12.44 -3.40
N GLN A 71 6.33 -11.22 -3.18
CA GLN A 71 7.68 -10.83 -3.59
C GLN A 71 7.90 -11.05 -5.10
N ASP A 72 6.87 -10.77 -5.90
CA ASP A 72 6.93 -10.84 -7.36
C ASP A 72 7.72 -9.64 -7.90
N ILE A 73 9.04 -9.85 -8.05
CA ILE A 73 9.98 -8.80 -8.46
C ILE A 73 9.66 -8.30 -9.87
N ASP A 74 9.21 -9.17 -10.77
CA ASP A 74 8.90 -8.82 -12.15
C ASP A 74 7.69 -7.89 -12.21
N THR A 75 6.62 -8.23 -11.49
CA THR A 75 5.45 -7.32 -11.36
C THR A 75 5.83 -6.02 -10.67
N LEU A 76 6.64 -6.05 -9.59
CA LEU A 76 7.08 -4.83 -8.90
C LEU A 76 7.92 -3.94 -9.82
N TYR A 77 8.77 -4.53 -10.67
CA TYR A 77 9.54 -3.80 -11.66
C TYR A 77 8.65 -3.12 -12.70
N LEU A 78 7.61 -3.81 -13.20
CA LEU A 78 6.65 -3.22 -14.14
C LEU A 78 5.81 -2.11 -13.50
N LEU A 79 5.55 -2.20 -12.20
CA LEU A 79 4.86 -1.16 -11.42
C LEU A 79 5.77 -0.04 -10.90
N ARG A 80 7.08 -0.06 -11.19
CA ARG A 80 8.08 0.84 -10.57
C ARG A 80 7.76 2.32 -10.76
N PHE A 81 7.14 2.67 -11.89
CA PHE A 81 6.63 4.01 -12.18
C PHE A 81 5.70 4.52 -11.07
N PHE A 82 4.64 3.75 -10.79
CA PHE A 82 3.67 4.11 -9.76
C PHE A 82 4.22 3.97 -8.33
N ILE A 83 5.05 2.96 -8.08
CA ILE A 83 5.69 2.75 -6.76
C ILE A 83 6.53 3.96 -6.37
N LYS A 84 7.28 4.53 -7.32
CA LYS A 84 8.10 5.72 -7.11
C LYS A 84 7.24 6.91 -6.68
N ASP A 85 6.18 7.22 -7.43
CA ASP A 85 5.31 8.34 -7.14
C ASP A 85 4.58 8.17 -5.81
N LEU A 86 4.09 6.95 -5.52
CA LEU A 86 3.48 6.62 -4.23
C LEU A 86 4.46 6.81 -3.07
N HIS A 87 5.71 6.35 -3.23
CA HIS A 87 6.74 6.52 -2.21
C HIS A 87 7.07 7.99 -1.96
N LEU A 88 7.23 8.78 -3.02
CA LEU A 88 7.52 10.21 -2.92
C LEU A 88 6.39 10.96 -2.21
N GLN A 89 5.14 10.69 -2.58
CA GLN A 89 3.99 11.34 -1.94
C GLN A 89 3.87 10.95 -0.46
N LEU A 90 4.09 9.69 -0.10
CA LEU A 90 4.09 9.25 1.31
C LEU A 90 5.19 9.94 2.12
N LYS A 91 6.38 10.11 1.53
CA LYS A 91 7.50 10.81 2.18
C LYS A 91 7.19 12.29 2.40
N GLU A 92 6.54 12.94 1.44
CA GLU A 92 6.06 14.33 1.56
C GLU A 92 5.02 14.46 2.68
N CYS A 93 3.99 13.61 2.69
CA CYS A 93 2.98 13.60 3.75
C CYS A 93 3.60 13.40 5.13
N HIS A 94 4.57 12.48 5.25
CA HIS A 94 5.27 12.23 6.49
C HIS A 94 6.10 13.44 6.95
N ALA A 95 6.79 14.13 6.04
CA ALA A 95 7.55 15.34 6.36
C ALA A 95 6.62 16.46 6.85
N ILE A 96 5.46 16.65 6.21
CA ILE A 96 4.44 17.61 6.65
C ILE A 96 3.93 17.27 8.06
N GLN A 97 3.61 15.99 8.30
CA GLN A 97 3.14 15.54 9.63
C GLN A 97 4.17 15.82 10.73
N GLN A 98 5.46 15.58 10.47
CA GLN A 98 6.54 15.89 11.42
C GLN A 98 6.69 17.39 11.69
N GLN A 99 6.53 18.24 10.67
CA GLN A 99 6.61 19.69 10.84
C GLN A 99 5.45 20.21 11.70
N MET A 100 4.24 19.69 11.48
CA MET A 100 3.06 20.06 12.26
C MET A 100 3.20 19.67 13.74
N SER A 101 3.80 18.51 14.04
CA SER A 101 4.04 18.11 15.44
C SER A 101 5.04 18.98 16.18
N ASN A 102 6.02 19.57 15.47
CA ASN A 102 7.08 20.40 16.07
C ASN A 102 6.62 21.85 16.37
N THR A 103 5.42 22.24 15.94
CA THR A 103 4.88 23.60 16.16
C THR A 103 4.12 23.72 17.49
N ILE A 104 3.88 22.61 18.19
CA ILE A 104 3.25 22.58 19.52
C ILE A 104 4.37 22.67 20.57
N ILE A 105 4.45 23.83 21.23
CA ILE A 105 5.61 24.29 22.01
C ILE A 105 5.85 23.48 23.32
N ASP A 106 4.91 22.61 23.72
CA ASP A 106 4.91 21.96 25.05
C ASP A 106 5.03 20.42 25.07
N ALA A 107 5.44 19.74 23.99
CA ALA A 107 5.84 18.32 24.10
C ALA A 107 6.81 17.85 23.00
N PRO A 108 8.11 17.64 23.29
CA PRO A 108 9.03 16.92 22.41
C PRO A 108 8.84 15.40 22.57
N VAL A 109 7.59 14.93 22.51
CA VAL A 109 7.28 13.50 22.63
C VAL A 109 6.77 13.04 21.28
N GLN A 110 7.47 12.09 20.69
CA GLN A 110 7.00 11.29 19.55
C GLN A 110 5.54 10.91 19.80
N ARG A 111 4.62 11.51 19.04
CA ARG A 111 3.18 11.29 19.24
C ARG A 111 2.89 9.82 18.96
N ILE A 112 2.60 9.05 20.00
CA ILE A 112 2.15 7.66 19.84
C ILE A 112 0.72 7.74 19.32
N GLU A 113 0.55 7.50 18.02
CA GLU A 113 -0.77 7.39 17.39
C GLU A 113 -1.20 5.93 17.42
N THR A 114 -2.33 5.66 18.08
CA THR A 114 -2.95 4.34 18.04
C THR A 114 -3.79 4.24 16.78
N VAL A 115 -3.50 3.22 15.97
CA VAL A 115 -4.20 2.94 14.72
C VAL A 115 -4.57 1.45 14.67
N TYR A 116 -5.64 1.15 13.97
CA TYR A 116 -6.22 -0.18 13.86
C TYR A 116 -6.15 -0.66 12.40
N ARG A 117 -6.02 -1.97 12.23
CA ARG A 117 -6.07 -2.63 10.93
C ARG A 117 -6.87 -3.92 11.05
N GLY A 118 -7.91 -4.03 10.23
CA GLY A 118 -8.60 -5.30 10.00
C GLY A 118 -7.86 -6.15 8.99
N GLN A 119 -7.73 -7.44 9.27
CA GLN A 119 -7.16 -8.41 8.33
C GLN A 119 -7.89 -9.73 8.47
N LEU A 120 -8.62 -10.12 7.44
CA LEU A 120 -9.11 -11.48 7.32
C LEU A 120 -7.94 -12.42 7.02
N MET A 121 -7.87 -13.54 7.74
CA MET A 121 -6.83 -14.56 7.56
C MET A 121 -7.34 -15.94 7.96
N ILE A 122 -6.75 -16.98 7.39
CA ILE A 122 -7.03 -18.36 7.78
C ILE A 122 -6.36 -18.69 9.11
N ASN A 123 -7.00 -19.55 9.92
CA ASN A 123 -6.51 -19.89 11.26
C ASN A 123 -5.07 -20.43 11.26
N GLU A 124 -4.72 -21.26 10.28
CA GLU A 124 -3.37 -21.81 10.17
C GLU A 124 -2.32 -20.72 9.93
N GLU A 125 -2.64 -19.71 9.13
CA GLU A 125 -1.77 -18.56 8.90
C GLU A 125 -1.65 -17.69 10.16
N PHE A 126 -2.77 -17.48 10.88
CA PHE A 126 -2.77 -16.74 12.14
C PHE A 126 -1.91 -17.41 13.19
N ASP A 127 -2.06 -18.72 13.34
CA ASP A 127 -1.31 -19.51 14.29
C ASP A 127 0.20 -19.45 13.99
N LYS A 128 0.57 -19.67 12.72
CA LYS A 128 1.97 -19.66 12.27
C LYS A 128 2.62 -18.28 12.31
N LYS A 129 1.91 -17.21 11.97
CA LYS A 129 2.51 -15.85 11.85
C LYS A 129 2.41 -15.04 13.14
N ILE A 130 1.31 -15.18 13.89
CA ILE A 130 0.98 -14.31 15.01
C ILE A 130 0.99 -15.08 16.34
N ARG A 131 0.12 -16.08 16.49
CA ARG A 131 -0.16 -16.71 17.80
C ARG A 131 1.06 -17.38 18.42
N TYR A 132 1.82 -18.12 17.62
CA TYR A 132 2.97 -18.90 18.12
C TYR A 132 4.31 -18.16 18.02
N ASN A 133 4.34 -16.95 17.44
CA ASN A 133 5.55 -16.12 17.31
C ASN A 133 5.62 -15.00 18.36
N THR A 134 5.01 -15.20 19.53
CA THR A 134 5.05 -14.21 20.63
C THR A 134 6.49 -13.88 21.02
N GLY A 135 6.81 -12.59 21.12
CA GLY A 135 8.16 -12.10 21.43
C GLY A 135 9.11 -12.00 20.22
N SER A 136 8.65 -12.37 19.02
CA SER A 136 9.40 -12.19 17.77
C SER A 136 9.03 -10.88 17.06
N PHE A 137 9.85 -10.47 16.08
CA PHE A 137 9.53 -9.34 15.22
C PHE A 137 8.60 -9.74 14.07
N PHE A 138 7.64 -8.87 13.76
CA PHE A 138 6.76 -8.99 12.60
C PHE A 138 7.19 -8.01 11.53
N SER A 139 7.33 -8.48 10.29
CA SER A 139 7.65 -7.62 9.14
C SER A 139 6.47 -7.60 8.18
N VAL A 140 6.11 -6.40 7.73
CA VAL A 140 5.07 -6.18 6.72
C VAL A 140 5.75 -5.88 5.40
N ASN A 141 5.50 -6.73 4.40
CA ASN A 141 6.11 -6.58 3.07
C ASN A 141 5.30 -5.67 2.14
N SER A 142 4.09 -5.25 2.54
CA SER A 142 3.24 -4.33 1.81
C SER A 142 3.17 -2.95 2.45
N PHE A 143 2.59 -1.98 1.76
CA PHE A 143 2.16 -0.74 2.41
C PHE A 143 1.07 -1.05 3.46
N LEU A 144 1.23 -0.51 4.66
CA LEU A 144 0.37 -0.79 5.79
C LEU A 144 -0.74 0.27 5.90
N SER A 145 -1.88 0.00 5.27
CA SER A 145 -3.10 0.81 5.45
C SER A 145 -3.72 0.56 6.83
N THR A 146 -4.05 1.63 7.53
CA THR A 146 -4.66 1.60 8.87
C THR A 146 -5.77 2.64 8.97
N THR A 147 -6.54 2.59 10.05
CA THR A 147 -7.60 3.55 10.38
C THR A 147 -7.48 3.97 11.84
N ALA A 148 -7.90 5.18 12.19
CA ALA A 148 -8.04 5.59 13.59
C ALA A 148 -9.29 5.01 14.26
N HIS A 149 -10.15 4.31 13.51
CA HIS A 149 -11.47 3.86 13.94
C HIS A 149 -11.51 2.33 14.01
N GLU A 150 -11.60 1.80 15.23
CA GLU A 150 -11.55 0.36 15.52
C GLU A 150 -12.77 -0.40 14.96
N ASP A 151 -13.94 0.23 14.97
CA ASP A 151 -15.18 -0.27 14.38
C ASP A 151 -15.01 -0.50 12.88
N LEU A 152 -14.41 0.47 12.17
CA LEU A 152 -14.11 0.33 10.75
C LEU A 152 -13.08 -0.78 10.49
N ALA A 153 -12.05 -0.90 11.33
CA ALA A 153 -11.08 -1.99 11.25
C ALA A 153 -11.77 -3.36 11.46
N SER A 154 -12.73 -3.44 12.37
CA SER A 154 -13.48 -4.68 12.63
C SER A 154 -14.29 -5.12 11.41
N VAL A 155 -14.91 -4.18 10.68
CA VAL A 155 -15.60 -4.48 9.41
C VAL A 155 -14.64 -5.11 8.40
N TYR A 156 -13.43 -4.54 8.24
CA TYR A 156 -12.41 -5.11 7.34
C TYR A 156 -11.87 -6.47 7.81
N ALA A 157 -11.98 -6.79 9.10
CA ALA A 157 -11.64 -8.12 9.63
C ALA A 157 -12.73 -9.18 9.35
N GLY A 158 -13.84 -8.81 8.70
CA GLY A 158 -14.96 -9.70 8.40
C GLY A 158 -16.04 -9.71 9.49
N ASN A 159 -16.00 -8.79 10.45
CA ASN A 159 -17.07 -8.62 11.42
C ASN A 159 -18.22 -7.84 10.77
N VAL A 160 -19.07 -8.55 10.03
CA VAL A 160 -20.32 -7.99 9.53
C VAL A 160 -21.32 -8.08 10.68
N SER A 161 -21.52 -6.98 11.39
CA SER A 161 -22.66 -6.84 12.29
C SER A 161 -23.93 -6.96 11.44
N ASN A 162 -24.57 -8.13 11.47
CA ASN A 162 -25.93 -8.30 10.99
C ASN A 162 -26.83 -7.41 11.85
N GLY A 163 -27.21 -6.24 11.31
CA GLY A 163 -28.32 -5.44 11.80
C GLY A 163 -29.65 -6.05 11.37
#